data_AF-A0AAU9SEF4-F1
#
_entry.id   AF-A0AAU9SEF4-F1
#
_cell.length_a   1.000
_cell.length_b   1.000
_cell.length_c   1.000
_cell.angle_alpha   90.00
_cell.angle_beta   90.00
_cell.angle_gamma   90.00
#
_symmetry.space_group_name_H-M   'P 1'
#
loop_
_entity.id
_entity.type
_entity.pdbx_description
1 polymer ?
#
loop_
_entity_poly.entity_id
_entity_poly.type
_entity_poly.pdbx_seq_one_letter_code
_entity_poly.pdbx_strand_id
1 'polypeptide(L)'
;MYSLFFRLRPFLCLSPSSFTAPFRRRRSLAFSALPTKTKAIDAALMKEKWVDSLTLPSLEADEVTRENTESSFVLGIDPDLSGALALLKIDHILDSSEAQVYDTPHLPVLVGKSVRKRLDAKSIVQLIRSLDIPSGSTAYIEQSTPFPKDGKQGWYSGGFGYGFWIGTLVASGFSVVPVPSSLWKRHFQLAGGNCTKDDSRRVASELFPSLSSQLKRKKDHGRAEALLIAAYGESLKPAKLLNTPRELVSSEVCFVEN
;
A
#
# COMPACT_ATOMS: atom_id res chain seq x y z
N MET A 1 37.51 -39.86 -52.37
CA MET A 1 37.45 -41.30 -52.70
C MET A 1 36.33 -41.89 -51.83
N TYR A 2 35.21 -42.36 -52.40
CA TYR A 2 34.97 -43.72 -52.93
C TYR A 2 35.17 -44.78 -51.82
N SER A 3 34.23 -45.69 -51.47
CA SER A 3 32.97 -46.20 -52.07
C SER A 3 32.00 -46.61 -50.92
N LEU A 4 30.64 -46.57 -50.94
CA LEU A 4 29.60 -47.23 -51.76
C LEU A 4 29.76 -48.78 -51.83
N PHE A 5 28.78 -49.68 -51.62
CA PHE A 5 27.29 -49.69 -51.51
C PHE A 5 26.84 -50.78 -50.45
N PHE A 6 25.58 -51.24 -50.20
CA PHE A 6 24.25 -50.99 -50.82
C PHE A 6 22.99 -51.06 -49.88
N ARG A 7 22.41 -52.24 -49.60
CA ARG A 7 20.98 -52.54 -49.24
C ARG A 7 20.88 -53.94 -48.53
N LEU A 8 19.80 -54.42 -47.90
CA LEU A 8 18.34 -54.42 -48.19
C LEU A 8 17.40 -54.50 -46.95
N ARG A 9 16.12 -54.16 -47.18
CA ARG A 9 14.87 -54.51 -46.45
C ARG A 9 13.93 -55.19 -47.50
N PRO A 10 12.90 -56.03 -47.19
CA PRO A 10 11.61 -55.54 -46.62
C PRO A 10 10.69 -56.59 -45.90
N PHE A 11 9.48 -56.11 -45.51
CA PHE A 11 8.23 -56.82 -45.07
C PHE A 11 8.29 -57.69 -43.78
N LEU A 12 7.44 -57.53 -42.75
CA LEU A 12 5.99 -57.27 -42.53
C LEU A 12 5.15 -58.55 -42.30
N CYS A 13 4.57 -58.65 -41.09
CA CYS A 13 3.26 -59.23 -40.82
C CYS A 13 2.64 -58.53 -39.58
N LEU A 14 1.35 -58.78 -39.26
CA LEU A 14 0.53 -57.89 -38.42
C LEU A 14 0.20 -58.42 -37.01
N SER A 15 -0.15 -57.47 -36.12
CA SER A 15 -1.24 -57.42 -35.10
C SER A 15 -1.82 -58.72 -34.49
N PRO A 16 -2.28 -58.71 -33.21
CA PRO A 16 -2.84 -57.54 -32.50
C PRO A 16 -2.42 -57.35 -31.02
N SER A 17 -2.68 -56.16 -30.45
CA SER A 17 -2.75 -55.95 -28.99
C SER A 17 -3.56 -54.69 -28.62
N SER A 18 -4.59 -54.90 -27.79
CA SER A 18 -5.11 -54.02 -26.73
C SER A 18 -5.15 -52.48 -26.95
N PHE A 19 -6.36 -51.96 -27.20
CA PHE A 19 -6.68 -50.56 -26.88
C PHE A 19 -6.52 -50.31 -25.37
N THR A 20 -5.62 -49.41 -24.98
CA THR A 20 -5.56 -48.86 -23.62
C THR A 20 -5.94 -47.37 -23.65
N ALA A 21 -7.03 -47.01 -22.98
CA ALA A 21 -7.51 -45.64 -22.92
C ALA A 21 -6.52 -44.75 -22.12
N PRO A 22 -6.37 -43.45 -22.46
CA PRO A 22 -5.40 -42.58 -21.80
C PRO A 22 -5.76 -42.36 -20.32
N PHE A 23 -4.81 -42.64 -19.42
CA PHE A 23 -4.97 -42.46 -17.98
C PHE A 23 -5.04 -40.97 -17.61
N ARG A 24 -6.22 -40.36 -17.78
CA ARG A 24 -6.48 -38.94 -17.57
C ARG A 24 -6.46 -38.62 -16.06
N ARG A 25 -5.25 -38.43 -15.54
CA ARG A 25 -4.96 -38.08 -14.13
C ARG A 25 -5.86 -36.94 -13.67
N ARG A 26 -6.94 -37.25 -12.94
CA ARG A 26 -7.85 -36.25 -12.37
C ARG A 26 -7.05 -35.32 -11.46
N ARG A 27 -6.80 -34.09 -11.91
CA ARG A 27 -6.52 -32.99 -10.96
C ARG A 27 -7.79 -32.79 -10.16
N SER A 28 -7.79 -33.26 -8.92
CA SER A 28 -8.75 -32.77 -7.93
C SER A 28 -8.51 -31.27 -7.78
N LEU A 29 -9.38 -30.46 -8.39
CA LEU A 29 -9.47 -29.05 -8.06
C LEU A 29 -9.86 -28.99 -6.58
N ALA A 30 -8.89 -28.60 -5.74
CA ALA A 30 -9.16 -28.33 -4.35
C ALA A 30 -10.06 -27.09 -4.31
N PHE A 31 -11.38 -27.31 -4.21
CA PHE A 31 -12.32 -26.25 -3.89
C PHE A 31 -11.94 -25.71 -2.51
N SER A 32 -11.22 -24.60 -2.50
CA SER A 32 -11.01 -23.78 -1.32
C SER A 32 -12.37 -23.33 -0.83
N ALA A 33 -12.88 -24.00 0.21
CA ALA A 33 -14.21 -23.73 0.74
C ALA A 33 -14.32 -22.24 1.12
N LEU A 34 -15.30 -21.56 0.52
CA LEU A 34 -15.60 -20.17 0.87
C LEU A 34 -15.91 -20.08 2.38
N PRO A 35 -15.40 -19.06 3.10
CA PRO A 35 -15.63 -18.93 4.53
C PRO A 35 -17.12 -18.92 4.86
N THR A 36 -17.52 -19.74 5.84
CA THR A 36 -18.84 -19.63 6.46
C THR A 36 -18.97 -18.24 7.11
N LYS A 37 -20.19 -17.67 7.15
CA LYS A 37 -20.41 -16.28 7.63
C LYS A 37 -19.73 -15.98 8.97
N THR A 38 -19.81 -16.90 9.93
CA THR A 38 -19.12 -16.80 11.23
C THR A 38 -17.61 -16.61 11.07
N LYS A 39 -16.93 -17.49 10.31
CA LYS A 39 -15.48 -17.40 10.09
C LYS A 39 -15.04 -16.12 9.38
N ALA A 40 -15.91 -15.52 8.56
CA ALA A 40 -15.64 -14.23 7.94
C ALA A 40 -15.73 -13.07 8.95
N ILE A 41 -16.68 -13.13 9.90
CA ILE A 41 -16.80 -12.18 11.02
C ILE A 41 -15.61 -12.34 11.97
N ASP A 42 -15.26 -13.58 12.35
CA ASP A 42 -14.10 -13.88 13.20
C ASP A 42 -12.81 -13.31 12.61
N ALA A 43 -12.58 -13.52 11.30
CA ALA A 43 -11.41 -12.99 10.59
C ALA A 43 -11.41 -11.46 10.47
N ALA A 44 -12.58 -10.82 10.38
CA ALA A 44 -12.70 -9.36 10.39
C ALA A 44 -12.32 -8.79 11.77
N LEU A 45 -12.87 -9.36 12.85
CA LEU A 45 -12.56 -8.96 14.24
C LEU A 45 -11.09 -9.22 14.61
N MET A 46 -10.47 -10.29 14.09
CA MET A 46 -9.03 -10.53 14.24
C MET A 46 -8.19 -9.50 13.48
N LYS A 47 -8.65 -9.02 12.32
CA LYS A 47 -7.96 -7.95 11.57
C LYS A 47 -8.11 -6.60 12.26
N GLU A 48 -9.29 -6.28 12.76
CA GLU A 48 -9.59 -5.06 13.54
C GLU A 48 -8.65 -4.93 14.73
N LYS A 49 -8.65 -5.93 15.63
CA LYS A 49 -7.73 -5.99 16.80
C LYS A 49 -6.25 -5.91 16.44
N TRP A 50 -5.87 -6.38 15.26
CA TRP A 50 -4.49 -6.23 14.78
C TRP A 50 -4.21 -4.80 14.33
N VAL A 51 -5.11 -4.12 13.61
CA VAL A 51 -4.97 -2.70 13.23
C VAL A 51 -4.97 -1.82 14.49
N ASP A 52 -5.82 -2.10 15.49
CA ASP A 52 -5.82 -1.40 16.77
C ASP A 52 -4.44 -1.46 17.46
N SER A 53 -3.78 -2.63 17.39
CA SER A 53 -2.41 -2.82 17.92
C SER A 53 -1.31 -2.05 17.17
N LEU A 54 -1.64 -1.39 16.05
CA LEU A 54 -0.75 -0.50 15.30
C LEU A 54 -0.95 0.98 15.67
N THR A 55 -1.51 1.26 16.84
CA THR A 55 -1.61 2.59 17.44
C THR A 55 -1.23 2.50 18.92
N LEU A 56 -0.36 3.39 19.41
CA LEU A 56 -0.11 3.52 20.85
C LEU A 56 -1.19 4.42 21.48
N PRO A 57 -1.66 4.11 22.70
CA PRO A 57 -2.41 5.09 23.50
C PRO A 57 -1.58 6.36 23.72
N SER A 58 -2.22 7.53 23.71
CA SER A 58 -1.53 8.75 24.17
C SER A 58 -1.18 8.59 25.64
N LEU A 59 0.09 8.85 25.98
CA LEU A 59 0.54 8.93 27.38
C LEU A 59 0.15 10.29 27.99
N GLU A 60 0.06 11.32 27.16
CA GLU A 60 -0.47 12.64 27.49
C GLU A 60 -1.98 12.64 27.14
N ALA A 61 -2.81 12.11 28.03
CA ALA A 61 -4.26 11.99 27.84
C ALA A 61 -5.09 12.81 28.85
N ASP A 62 -4.45 13.35 29.88
CA ASP A 62 -5.02 14.27 30.86
C ASP A 62 -4.34 15.65 30.75
N GLU A 63 -5.16 16.68 30.53
CA GLU A 63 -4.84 18.12 30.44
C GLU A 63 -3.89 18.59 29.30
N VAL A 64 -4.42 19.46 28.43
CA VAL A 64 -3.77 20.09 27.25
C VAL A 64 -3.46 19.09 26.11
N THR A 65 -3.91 19.26 24.85
CA THR A 65 -4.43 20.45 24.16
C THR A 65 -5.75 20.16 23.42
N ARG A 66 -6.70 21.12 23.44
CA ARG A 66 -7.89 21.14 22.55
C ARG A 66 -7.75 22.18 21.44
N GLU A 67 -6.54 22.36 20.92
CA GLU A 67 -6.19 23.43 19.99
C GLU A 67 -5.63 22.85 18.69
N ASN A 68 -5.71 23.62 17.62
CA ASN A 68 -5.30 23.28 16.25
C ASN A 68 -6.08 22.13 15.57
N THR A 69 -7.42 22.29 15.50
CA THR A 69 -8.26 21.66 14.45
C THR A 69 -8.03 22.25 13.05
N GLU A 70 -7.13 23.24 12.92
CA GLU A 70 -6.89 24.04 11.72
C GLU A 70 -6.15 23.27 10.60
N SER A 71 -5.35 22.27 10.95
CA SER A 71 -4.62 21.44 10.00
C SER A 71 -4.71 19.97 10.38
N SER A 72 -4.74 19.08 9.39
CA SER A 72 -4.54 17.65 9.63
C SER A 72 -3.50 17.05 8.70
N PHE A 73 -2.79 16.05 9.20
CA PHE A 73 -1.71 15.39 8.48
C PHE A 73 -2.12 14.00 8.03
N VAL A 74 -1.54 13.53 6.94
CA VAL A 74 -1.61 12.15 6.44
C VAL A 74 -0.23 11.76 5.91
N LEU A 75 0.27 10.58 6.31
CA LEU A 75 1.46 10.00 5.69
C LEU A 75 1.04 8.88 4.73
N GLY A 76 1.73 8.78 3.60
CA GLY A 76 1.64 7.65 2.66
C GLY A 76 2.99 6.99 2.48
N ILE A 77 3.06 5.67 2.64
CA ILE A 77 4.32 4.93 2.70
C ILE A 77 4.33 3.81 1.66
N ASP A 78 5.24 3.90 0.68
CA ASP A 78 5.73 2.74 -0.06
C ASP A 78 6.95 2.16 0.69
N PRO A 79 6.82 0.96 1.31
CA PRO A 79 7.84 0.44 2.21
C PRO A 79 9.09 -0.15 1.52
N ASP A 80 9.12 -0.21 0.18
CA ASP A 80 10.20 -0.86 -0.56
C ASP A 80 11.54 -0.10 -0.56
N LEU A 81 12.63 -0.80 -0.92
CA LEU A 81 13.99 -0.24 -1.07
C LEU A 81 14.16 0.75 -2.25
N SER A 82 13.07 1.05 -2.97
CA SER A 82 12.95 2.17 -3.91
C SER A 82 11.59 2.88 -3.80
N GLY A 83 10.92 2.69 -2.66
CA GLY A 83 9.72 3.39 -2.25
C GLY A 83 10.01 4.78 -1.68
N ALA A 84 9.03 5.36 -1.01
CA ALA A 84 9.09 6.70 -0.45
C ALA A 84 8.15 6.88 0.75
N LEU A 85 8.42 7.94 1.51
CA LEU A 85 7.47 8.56 2.43
C LEU A 85 6.90 9.81 1.75
N ALA A 86 5.58 9.92 1.70
CA ALA A 86 4.85 11.14 1.36
C ALA A 86 4.20 11.71 2.63
N LEU A 87 4.20 13.04 2.74
CA LEU A 87 3.45 13.81 3.72
C LEU A 87 2.45 14.68 2.99
N LEU A 88 1.19 14.64 3.44
CA LEU A 88 0.14 15.55 3.04
C LEU A 88 -0.30 16.37 4.27
N LYS A 89 -0.14 17.69 4.21
CA LYS A 89 -0.67 18.64 5.20
C LYS A 89 -1.88 19.33 4.59
N ILE A 90 -3.05 19.15 5.22
CA ILE A 90 -4.32 19.72 4.80
C ILE A 90 -4.66 20.85 5.75
N ASP A 91 -4.80 22.07 5.25
CA ASP A 91 -5.26 23.25 5.99
C ASP A 91 -6.77 23.42 5.77
N HIS A 92 -7.53 23.31 6.87
CA HIS A 92 -9.00 23.32 6.88
C HIS A 92 -9.61 24.73 6.93
N ILE A 93 -8.79 25.77 7.10
CA ILE A 93 -9.23 27.17 7.09
C ILE A 93 -9.05 27.76 5.68
N LEU A 94 -7.94 27.42 5.02
CA LEU A 94 -7.58 27.91 3.69
C LEU A 94 -8.03 26.99 2.55
N ASP A 95 -8.67 25.85 2.85
CA ASP A 95 -9.06 24.79 1.90
C ASP A 95 -7.90 24.41 0.96
N SER A 96 -6.72 24.21 1.56
CA SER A 96 -5.46 24.06 0.82
C SER A 96 -4.66 22.86 1.30
N SER A 97 -3.91 22.24 0.39
CA SER A 97 -3.18 21.00 0.68
C SER A 97 -1.75 21.07 0.17
N GLU A 98 -0.79 20.90 1.07
CA GLU A 98 0.64 20.86 0.76
C GLU A 98 1.15 19.41 0.79
N ALA A 99 1.79 18.99 -0.30
CA ALA A 99 2.36 17.66 -0.43
C ALA A 99 3.89 17.72 -0.48
N GLN A 100 4.55 16.88 0.32
CA GLN A 100 6.01 16.70 0.36
C GLN A 100 6.35 15.20 0.19
N VAL A 101 7.48 14.86 -0.42
CA VAL A 101 7.84 13.46 -0.71
C VAL A 101 9.35 13.20 -0.67
N TYR A 102 9.72 12.07 -0.06
CA TYR A 102 11.11 11.71 0.28
C TYR A 102 11.40 10.26 -0.12
N ASP A 103 12.47 10.02 -0.88
CA ASP A 103 12.91 8.66 -1.21
C ASP A 103 13.29 7.90 0.07
N THR A 104 12.91 6.63 0.18
CA THR A 104 13.22 5.77 1.34
C THR A 104 14.74 5.71 1.60
N PRO A 105 15.25 6.24 2.74
CA PRO A 105 16.68 6.26 3.05
C PRO A 105 17.29 4.85 3.11
N HIS A 106 18.41 4.66 2.42
CA HIS A 106 19.06 3.36 2.28
C HIS A 106 20.58 3.47 2.14
N LEU A 107 21.30 2.45 2.60
CA LEU A 107 22.76 2.35 2.49
C LEU A 107 23.20 1.09 1.73
N PRO A 108 24.35 1.12 1.04
CA PRO A 108 24.97 -0.07 0.46
C PRO A 108 25.63 -0.91 1.57
N VAL A 109 25.26 -2.19 1.66
CA VAL A 109 25.81 -3.16 2.62
C VAL A 109 26.33 -4.38 1.87
N LEU A 110 27.54 -4.84 2.20
CA LEU A 110 28.10 -6.07 1.65
C LEU A 110 27.40 -7.29 2.30
N VAL A 111 26.68 -8.07 1.49
CA VAL A 111 25.97 -9.27 1.95
C VAL A 111 26.55 -10.48 1.24
N GLY A 112 27.47 -11.18 1.93
CA GLY A 112 28.28 -12.22 1.33
C GLY A 112 29.23 -11.63 0.28
N LYS A 113 29.08 -12.04 -0.99
CA LYS A 113 29.91 -11.59 -2.12
C LYS A 113 29.29 -10.44 -2.94
N SER A 114 28.20 -9.81 -2.47
CA SER A 114 27.48 -8.80 -3.27
C SER A 114 27.01 -7.63 -2.41
N VAL A 115 27.23 -6.40 -2.89
CA VAL A 115 26.63 -5.20 -2.29
C VAL A 115 25.12 -5.20 -2.55
N ARG A 116 24.34 -4.88 -1.52
CA ARG A 116 22.88 -4.77 -1.56
C ARG A 116 22.43 -3.50 -0.84
N LYS A 117 21.34 -2.87 -1.30
CA LYS A 117 20.67 -1.83 -0.51
C LYS A 117 20.08 -2.45 0.77
N ARG A 118 20.19 -1.73 1.89
CA ARG A 118 19.43 -1.96 3.14
C ARG A 118 18.89 -0.62 3.63
N LEU A 119 17.77 -0.65 4.35
CA LEU A 119 17.19 0.57 4.95
C LEU A 119 18.19 1.23 5.90
N ASP A 120 18.28 2.55 5.85
CA ASP A 120 19.00 3.34 6.84
C ASP A 120 18.06 3.68 7.99
N ALA A 121 18.07 2.83 9.01
CA ALA A 121 17.22 2.98 10.17
C ALA A 121 17.42 4.32 10.90
N LYS A 122 18.66 4.85 10.91
CA LYS A 122 18.95 6.14 11.53
C LYS A 122 18.33 7.27 10.71
N SER A 123 18.58 7.29 9.40
CA SER A 123 18.05 8.35 8.53
C SER A 123 16.53 8.32 8.39
N ILE A 124 15.88 7.14 8.48
CA ILE A 124 14.40 7.04 8.53
C ILE A 124 13.85 7.66 9.82
N VAL A 125 14.41 7.32 10.99
CA VAL A 125 13.98 7.91 12.28
C VAL A 125 14.24 9.42 12.32
N GLN A 126 15.36 9.88 11.79
CA GLN A 126 15.66 11.32 11.69
C GLN A 126 14.72 12.03 10.72
N LEU A 127 14.40 11.44 9.56
CA LEU A 127 13.42 11.98 8.62
C LEU A 127 12.05 12.15 9.29
N ILE A 128 11.49 11.08 9.87
CA ILE A 128 10.17 11.11 10.52
C ILE A 128 10.09 12.20 11.60
N ARG A 129 11.13 12.33 12.43
CA ARG A 129 11.21 13.38 13.47
C ARG A 129 11.35 14.79 12.90
N SER A 130 12.00 14.96 11.74
CA SER A 130 12.17 16.27 11.10
C SER A 130 10.93 16.82 10.41
N LEU A 131 9.84 16.04 10.32
CA LEU A 131 8.56 16.47 9.75
C LEU A 131 7.65 17.19 10.77
N ASP A 132 8.00 17.16 12.06
CA ASP A 132 7.28 17.84 13.17
C ASP A 132 5.76 17.58 13.21
N ILE A 133 5.37 16.32 12.95
CA ILE A 133 3.97 15.92 12.83
C ILE A 133 3.40 15.56 14.21
N PRO A 134 2.23 16.08 14.62
CA PRO A 134 1.57 15.72 15.88
C PRO A 134 1.31 14.21 16.02
N SER A 135 1.53 13.69 17.23
CA SER A 135 1.20 12.31 17.60
C SER A 135 -0.29 12.02 17.43
N GLY A 136 -0.64 10.77 17.15
CA GLY A 136 -1.99 10.34 16.76
C GLY A 136 -2.31 10.55 15.26
N SER A 137 -1.47 11.26 14.51
CA SER A 137 -1.60 11.38 13.05
C SER A 137 -1.56 10.01 12.36
N THR A 138 -2.29 9.88 11.25
CA THR A 138 -2.46 8.59 10.57
C THR A 138 -1.44 8.39 9.45
N ALA A 139 -0.77 7.23 9.45
CA ALA A 139 0.16 6.80 8.42
C ALA A 139 -0.36 5.57 7.67
N TYR A 140 -0.65 5.74 6.38
CA TYR A 140 -1.12 4.69 5.49
C TYR A 140 0.07 4.03 4.78
N ILE A 141 0.14 2.70 4.78
CA ILE A 141 1.29 1.93 4.27
C ILE A 141 0.83 0.83 3.31
N GLU A 142 1.50 0.66 2.16
CA GLU A 142 1.18 -0.48 1.27
C GLU A 142 1.44 -1.80 2.00
N GLN A 143 0.39 -2.63 2.12
CA GLN A 143 0.49 -3.94 2.74
C GLN A 143 1.37 -4.86 1.88
N SER A 144 2.60 -5.11 2.34
CA SER A 144 3.54 -5.97 1.64
C SER A 144 2.99 -7.40 1.51
N THR A 145 3.08 -7.96 0.29
CA THR A 145 2.67 -9.34 -0.01
C THR A 145 3.80 -10.06 -0.75
N PRO A 146 4.23 -11.27 -0.31
CA PRO A 146 5.31 -11.99 -0.97
C PRO A 146 4.99 -12.34 -2.43
N PHE A 147 5.73 -11.76 -3.37
CA PHE A 147 5.49 -11.99 -4.80
C PHE A 147 5.97 -13.39 -5.22
N PRO A 148 5.14 -14.25 -5.86
CA PRO A 148 5.51 -15.65 -6.11
C PRO A 148 6.71 -15.90 -7.05
N LYS A 149 7.19 -14.86 -7.76
CA LYS A 149 8.38 -14.94 -8.62
C LYS A 149 9.68 -14.58 -7.89
N ASP A 150 9.60 -14.02 -6.70
CA ASP A 150 10.78 -13.60 -5.93
C ASP A 150 11.42 -14.79 -5.19
N GLY A 151 12.74 -14.77 -5.11
CA GLY A 151 13.47 -15.69 -4.24
C GLY A 151 13.30 -15.34 -2.75
N LYS A 152 13.62 -16.29 -1.87
CA LYS A 152 13.53 -16.16 -0.39
C LYS A 152 14.11 -14.84 0.17
N GLN A 153 15.19 -14.32 -0.44
CA GLN A 153 15.84 -13.07 -0.05
C GLN A 153 15.02 -11.81 -0.42
N GLY A 154 14.19 -11.87 -1.46
CA GLY A 154 13.21 -10.83 -1.79
C GLY A 154 12.11 -10.77 -0.74
N TRP A 155 11.46 -11.91 -0.47
CA TRP A 155 10.43 -12.04 0.59
C TRP A 155 10.93 -11.56 1.96
N TYR A 156 12.15 -11.97 2.36
CA TYR A 156 12.77 -11.48 3.59
C TYR A 156 12.99 -9.96 3.57
N SER A 157 13.45 -9.39 2.45
CA SER A 157 13.76 -7.96 2.37
C SER A 157 12.49 -7.08 2.36
N GLY A 158 11.42 -7.51 1.68
CA GLY A 158 10.13 -6.83 1.71
C GLY A 158 9.44 -6.94 3.07
N GLY A 159 9.42 -8.13 3.66
CA GLY A 159 8.89 -8.34 5.02
C GLY A 159 9.65 -7.56 6.10
N PHE A 160 10.99 -7.49 5.99
CA PHE A 160 11.82 -6.64 6.85
C PHE A 160 11.48 -5.16 6.66
N GLY A 161 11.37 -4.67 5.42
CA GLY A 161 11.08 -3.26 5.16
C GLY A 161 9.72 -2.84 5.70
N TYR A 162 8.69 -3.62 5.41
CA TYR A 162 7.32 -3.42 5.89
C TYR A 162 7.24 -3.45 7.44
N GLY A 163 7.83 -4.46 8.08
CA GLY A 163 7.88 -4.56 9.54
C GLY A 163 8.69 -3.43 10.19
N PHE A 164 9.79 -3.00 9.57
CA PHE A 164 10.60 -1.87 10.05
C PHE A 164 9.83 -0.55 9.99
N TRP A 165 9.14 -0.28 8.89
CA TRP A 165 8.30 0.92 8.75
C TRP A 165 7.17 0.94 9.78
N ILE A 166 6.41 -0.15 9.93
CA ILE A 166 5.35 -0.24 10.96
C ILE A 166 5.93 0.01 12.36
N GLY A 167 6.97 -0.73 12.75
CA GLY A 167 7.56 -0.59 14.09
C GLY A 167 8.09 0.82 14.36
N THR A 168 8.68 1.47 13.36
CA THR A 168 9.20 2.84 13.48
C THR A 168 8.09 3.88 13.59
N LEU A 169 7.01 3.74 12.82
CA LEU A 169 5.88 4.67 12.83
C LEU A 169 5.09 4.55 14.15
N VAL A 170 4.78 3.33 14.58
CA VAL A 170 4.10 3.09 15.87
C VAL A 170 4.94 3.62 17.04
N ALA A 171 6.25 3.35 17.06
CA ALA A 171 7.18 3.88 18.07
C ALA A 171 7.46 5.39 17.95
N SER A 172 6.97 6.05 16.90
CA SER A 172 7.00 7.51 16.74
C SER A 172 5.63 8.16 16.97
N GLY A 173 4.65 7.43 17.52
CA GLY A 173 3.34 7.97 17.89
C GLY A 173 2.30 8.06 16.76
N PHE A 174 2.54 7.45 15.60
CA PHE A 174 1.56 7.40 14.51
C PHE A 174 0.57 6.26 14.67
N SER A 175 -0.69 6.48 14.26
CA SER A 175 -1.66 5.41 14.02
C SER A 175 -1.43 4.84 12.62
N VAL A 176 -1.07 3.55 12.51
CA VAL A 176 -0.65 2.96 11.22
C VAL A 176 -1.75 2.11 10.60
N VAL A 177 -2.11 2.42 9.35
CA VAL A 177 -3.20 1.75 8.61
C VAL A 177 -2.65 1.03 7.36
N PRO A 178 -2.52 -0.31 7.41
CA PRO A 178 -2.12 -1.11 6.26
C PRO A 178 -3.17 -1.16 5.14
N VAL A 179 -2.77 -0.73 3.95
CA VAL A 179 -3.61 -0.64 2.75
C VAL A 179 -3.19 -1.70 1.73
N PRO A 180 -4.06 -2.67 1.38
CA PRO A 180 -3.81 -3.57 0.25
C PRO A 180 -3.67 -2.80 -1.06
N SER A 181 -2.62 -3.08 -1.81
CA SER A 181 -2.27 -2.38 -3.06
C SER A 181 -3.41 -2.35 -4.09
N SER A 182 -4.21 -3.42 -4.15
CA SER A 182 -5.39 -3.54 -5.01
C SER A 182 -6.54 -2.58 -4.66
N LEU A 183 -6.60 -2.04 -3.43
CA LEU A 183 -7.63 -1.08 -3.04
C LEU A 183 -7.30 0.32 -3.53
N TRP A 184 -6.11 0.83 -3.18
CA TRP A 184 -5.70 2.18 -3.61
C TRP A 184 -5.48 2.25 -5.12
N LYS A 185 -4.88 1.22 -5.74
CA LYS A 185 -4.72 1.16 -7.21
C LYS A 185 -6.09 1.14 -7.90
N ARG A 186 -7.11 0.51 -7.34
CA ARG A 186 -8.48 0.54 -7.90
C ARG A 186 -9.15 1.90 -7.75
N HIS A 187 -8.95 2.61 -6.63
CA HIS A 187 -9.48 3.96 -6.42
C HIS A 187 -9.02 4.92 -7.52
N PHE A 188 -7.72 4.93 -7.82
CA PHE A 188 -7.14 5.76 -8.91
C PHE A 188 -7.22 5.13 -10.31
N GLN A 189 -8.04 4.08 -10.51
CA GLN A 189 -8.22 3.40 -11.80
C GLN A 189 -6.92 2.78 -12.40
N LEU A 190 -5.90 2.58 -11.55
CA LEU A 190 -4.62 1.90 -11.82
C LEU A 190 -4.70 0.37 -11.64
N ALA A 191 -5.90 -0.20 -11.53
CA ALA A 191 -6.12 -1.64 -11.33
C ALA A 191 -6.49 -2.34 -12.64
N GLY A 192 -5.49 -2.86 -13.34
CA GLY A 192 -5.68 -3.67 -14.55
C GLY A 192 -4.37 -4.26 -15.08
N GLY A 193 -4.47 -5.28 -15.94
CA GLY A 193 -3.28 -5.95 -16.52
C GLY A 193 -2.44 -5.06 -17.44
N ASN A 194 -2.97 -3.92 -17.86
CA ASN A 194 -2.29 -2.93 -18.72
C ASN A 194 -1.71 -1.76 -17.93
N CYS A 195 -2.02 -1.62 -16.63
CA CYS A 195 -1.56 -0.51 -15.80
C CYS A 195 -0.09 -0.71 -15.41
N THR A 196 0.72 0.34 -15.59
CA THR A 196 2.18 0.29 -15.42
C THR A 196 2.67 1.19 -14.28
N LYS A 197 3.94 1.03 -13.90
CA LYS A 197 4.63 1.99 -13.01
C LYS A 197 4.82 3.39 -13.62
N ASP A 198 4.52 3.59 -14.91
CA ASP A 198 4.47 4.91 -15.54
C ASP A 198 3.12 5.60 -15.29
N ASP A 199 2.01 4.86 -15.18
CA ASP A 199 0.67 5.41 -14.92
C ASP A 199 0.53 6.00 -13.51
N SER A 200 1.08 5.35 -12.48
CA SER A 200 1.06 5.89 -11.12
C SER A 200 1.72 7.26 -11.04
N ARG A 201 2.83 7.47 -11.77
CA ARG A 201 3.50 8.77 -11.82
C ARG A 201 2.71 9.82 -12.59
N ARG A 202 1.98 9.43 -13.63
CA ARG A 202 1.06 10.32 -14.35
C ARG A 202 -0.04 10.82 -13.40
N VAL A 203 -0.79 9.91 -12.76
CA VAL A 203 -1.88 10.29 -11.84
C VAL A 203 -1.37 11.09 -10.63
N ALA A 204 -0.22 10.72 -10.06
CA ALA A 204 0.38 11.51 -8.98
C ALA A 204 0.86 12.91 -9.44
N SER A 205 1.23 13.09 -10.71
CA SER A 205 1.58 14.41 -11.27
C SER A 205 0.34 15.27 -11.54
N GLU A 206 -0.76 14.64 -11.97
CA GLU A 206 -2.07 15.28 -12.16
C GLU A 206 -2.67 15.72 -10.82
N LEU A 207 -2.55 14.89 -9.77
CA LEU A 207 -3.06 15.19 -8.43
C LEU A 207 -2.15 16.14 -7.63
N PHE A 208 -0.84 16.11 -7.86
CA PHE A 208 0.14 16.98 -7.19
C PHE A 208 0.99 17.77 -8.20
N PRO A 209 0.43 18.81 -8.87
CA PRO A 209 1.14 19.56 -9.90
C PRO A 209 2.47 20.17 -9.44
N SER A 210 2.55 20.66 -8.20
CA SER A 210 3.78 21.19 -7.57
C SER A 210 4.92 20.16 -7.53
N LEU A 211 4.59 18.87 -7.36
CA LEU A 211 5.54 17.77 -7.33
C LEU A 211 5.80 17.13 -8.69
N SER A 212 5.15 17.58 -9.77
CA SER A 212 5.36 17.04 -11.14
C SER A 212 6.82 17.10 -11.60
N SER A 213 7.63 18.04 -11.08
CA SER A 213 9.08 18.11 -11.32
C SER A 213 9.84 16.89 -10.77
N GLN A 214 9.35 16.32 -9.68
CA GLN A 214 9.94 15.24 -8.88
C GLN A 214 9.54 13.83 -9.32
N LEU A 215 8.57 13.70 -10.25
CA LEU A 215 7.96 12.44 -10.68
C LEU A 215 8.32 12.02 -12.13
N LYS A 216 9.19 12.79 -12.80
CA LYS A 216 9.46 12.67 -14.24
C LYS A 216 10.16 11.36 -14.66
N ARG A 217 10.97 10.74 -13.81
CA ARG A 217 11.86 9.63 -14.20
C ARG A 217 11.23 8.28 -13.84
N LYS A 218 11.54 7.21 -14.60
CA LYS A 218 11.01 5.86 -14.31
C LYS A 218 11.38 5.30 -12.93
N LYS A 219 12.43 5.83 -12.28
CA LYS A 219 12.79 5.48 -10.89
C LYS A 219 11.93 6.18 -9.83
N ASP A 220 11.23 7.26 -10.18
CA ASP A 220 10.45 8.08 -9.25
C ASP A 220 9.04 7.49 -8.98
N HIS A 221 8.85 6.19 -9.26
CA HIS A 221 7.55 5.54 -9.09
C HIS A 221 7.20 5.37 -7.60
N GLY A 222 8.16 5.01 -6.74
CA GLY A 222 7.91 4.90 -5.30
C GLY A 222 7.40 6.20 -4.67
N ARG A 223 7.89 7.36 -5.13
CA ARG A 223 7.37 8.69 -4.77
C ARG A 223 5.90 8.84 -5.13
N ALA A 224 5.51 8.41 -6.33
CA ALA A 224 4.13 8.46 -6.80
C ALA A 224 3.23 7.44 -6.09
N GLU A 225 3.70 6.22 -5.86
CA GLU A 225 2.94 5.20 -5.13
C GLU A 225 2.70 5.66 -3.67
N ALA A 226 3.71 6.24 -2.99
CA ALA A 226 3.55 6.86 -1.67
C ALA A 226 2.57 8.05 -1.64
N LEU A 227 2.65 8.97 -2.61
CA LEU A 227 1.73 10.11 -2.73
C LEU A 227 0.27 9.66 -2.94
N LEU A 228 0.05 8.64 -3.76
CA LEU A 228 -1.29 8.08 -3.98
C LEU A 228 -1.79 7.31 -2.76
N ILE A 229 -0.92 6.66 -1.99
CA ILE A 229 -1.30 6.04 -0.70
C ILE A 229 -1.74 7.12 0.31
N ALA A 230 -1.08 8.28 0.35
CA ALA A 230 -1.49 9.41 1.20
C ALA A 230 -2.87 9.96 0.80
N ALA A 231 -3.08 10.28 -0.48
CA ALA A 231 -4.36 10.75 -1.00
C ALA A 231 -5.50 9.72 -0.83
N TYR A 232 -5.21 8.42 -0.98
CA TYR A 232 -6.17 7.38 -0.68
C TYR A 232 -6.54 7.38 0.82
N GLY A 233 -5.56 7.52 1.70
CA GLY A 233 -5.76 7.64 3.14
C GLY A 233 -6.61 8.84 3.55
N GLU A 234 -6.34 10.00 2.95
CA GLU A 234 -7.19 11.20 3.05
C GLU A 234 -8.63 10.90 2.65
N SER A 235 -8.86 10.28 1.49
CA SER A 235 -10.21 9.91 1.00
C SER A 235 -10.97 8.91 1.87
N LEU A 236 -10.29 8.24 2.82
CA LEU A 236 -10.89 7.35 3.81
C LEU A 236 -11.23 8.05 5.14
N LYS A 237 -10.73 9.27 5.40
CA LYS A 237 -11.16 10.04 6.56
C LYS A 237 -12.64 10.43 6.36
N PRO A 238 -13.54 10.15 7.33
CA PRO A 238 -14.92 10.61 7.23
C PRO A 238 -14.95 12.15 7.25
N ALA A 239 -15.78 12.75 6.39
CA ALA A 239 -15.92 14.20 6.23
C ALA A 239 -16.59 14.88 7.44
N LYS A 240 -15.90 14.86 8.60
CA LYS A 240 -16.14 15.80 9.69
C LYS A 240 -15.88 17.22 9.14
N LEU A 241 -16.72 18.18 9.54
CA LEU A 241 -16.73 19.60 9.14
C LEU A 241 -17.60 20.02 7.92
N LEU A 242 -18.43 19.14 7.34
CA LEU A 242 -19.58 19.58 6.52
C LEU A 242 -20.93 19.00 7.00
N ASN A 243 -21.29 19.31 8.25
CA ASN A 243 -22.69 19.43 8.70
C ASN A 243 -22.77 19.99 10.13
N THR A 244 -22.80 21.32 10.25
CA THR A 244 -23.37 22.00 11.42
C THR A 244 -24.38 23.03 10.90
N PRO A 245 -25.68 22.70 10.83
CA PRO A 245 -26.68 23.66 10.43
C PRO A 245 -26.68 24.86 11.39
N ARG A 246 -26.47 26.07 10.87
CA ARG A 246 -26.90 27.29 11.58
C ARG A 246 -28.42 27.32 11.49
N GLU A 247 -29.07 26.76 12.50
CA GLU A 247 -30.52 26.78 12.58
C GLU A 247 -31.00 28.21 12.79
N LEU A 248 -31.67 28.77 11.78
CA LEU A 248 -32.18 30.13 11.77
C LEU A 248 -33.41 30.20 12.68
N VAL A 249 -33.21 30.48 13.96
CA VAL A 249 -34.30 30.85 14.88
C VAL A 249 -34.77 32.27 14.54
N SER A 250 -35.59 32.35 13.48
CA SER A 250 -36.27 33.57 13.04
C SER A 250 -37.75 33.27 12.77
N SER A 251 -38.53 33.16 13.84
CA SER A 251 -39.98 33.17 13.79
C SER A 251 -40.52 34.09 14.88
N GLU A 252 -40.69 35.36 14.52
CA GLU A 252 -41.47 36.31 15.31
C GLU A 252 -42.90 35.77 15.46
N VAL A 253 -43.37 35.62 16.69
CA VAL A 253 -44.79 35.33 16.96
C VAL A 253 -45.46 36.61 17.43
N CYS A 254 -46.01 37.36 16.48
CA CYS A 254 -46.92 38.46 16.80
C CYS A 254 -48.17 37.90 17.50
N PHE A 255 -48.35 38.24 18.77
CA PHE A 255 -49.66 38.22 19.42
C PHE A 255 -50.20 39.65 19.48
N VAL A 256 -51.41 39.83 18.96
CA VAL A 256 -52.18 41.09 18.97
C VAL A 256 -53.59 40.73 19.40
N GLU A 257 -54.09 41.45 20.41
CA GLU A 257 -55.49 41.43 20.93
C GLU A 257 -55.98 40.08 21.52
N ASN A 258 -56.65 40.03 22.68
CA ASN A 258 -57.29 41.07 23.50
C ASN A 258 -56.68 41.22 24.90
#